data_AF-A0A2W0ZVC7-F1
#
_entry.id   AF-A0A2W0ZVC7-F1
#
_cell.length_a   1.000
_cell.length_b   1.000
_cell.length_c   1.000
_cell.angle_alpha   90.00
_cell.angle_beta   90.00
_cell.angle_gamma   90.00
#
_symmetry.space_group_name_H-M   'P 1'
#
loop_
_entity.id
_entity.type
_entity.pdbx_description
1 polymer ?
#
loop_
_entity_poly.entity_id
_entity_poly.type
_entity_poly.pdbx_seq_one_letter_code
_entity_poly.pdbx_strand_id
1 'polypeptide(L)'
;MLIFLTTTPQLISAHQPFTLCIENNSSAKTINIIDGSVSHAIYWSFTNTNQSFAIDINTYVNEILQVGLLIENLDPENEISRENLPYITIPSLDLRLEPEIRTSFYEPYSQKDYIRILRYTSSKFQETQKITVEVHARSTGAFVFSLGYKEEFGSVYIKGDMRQRSINGNSSCLIAPNIRKITTTMQDKDALNILPITESQKKSVTQIEYNQNDPIAQKEINVKNSMIYLIPIISIMLIGICILILQKIKR
;
A
#
# COMPACT_ATOMS: atom_id res chain seq x y z
N MET A 1 45.59 18.55 7.73
CA MET A 1 44.62 17.59 8.31
C MET A 1 43.40 17.58 7.40
N LEU A 2 43.34 16.65 6.44
CA LEU A 2 42.16 16.50 5.57
C LEU A 2 41.09 15.75 6.34
N ILE A 3 39.95 16.38 6.59
CA ILE A 3 38.77 15.75 7.17
C ILE A 3 38.02 15.07 6.03
N PHE A 4 38.16 13.76 5.91
CA PHE A 4 37.30 12.96 5.04
C PHE A 4 35.94 12.84 5.74
N LEU A 5 34.97 13.62 5.27
CA LEU A 5 33.56 13.41 5.57
C LEU A 5 33.14 12.11 4.88
N THR A 6 33.20 10.99 5.58
CA THR A 6 32.59 9.74 5.11
C THR A 6 31.09 9.89 5.24
N THR A 7 30.44 10.41 4.20
CA THR A 7 28.99 10.26 4.05
C THR A 7 28.71 8.77 3.89
N THR A 8 28.21 8.12 4.92
CA THR A 8 27.61 6.80 4.75
C THR A 8 26.44 6.97 3.78
N PRO A 9 26.37 6.20 2.67
CA PRO A 9 25.21 6.26 1.81
C PRO A 9 24.01 5.86 2.65
N GLN A 10 23.09 6.80 2.85
CA GLN A 10 21.79 6.51 3.43
C GLN A 10 21.06 5.63 2.41
N LEU A 11 21.09 4.31 2.61
CA LEU A 11 20.18 3.39 1.95
C LEU A 11 18.79 3.57 2.57
N ILE A 12 18.21 4.74 2.35
CA ILE A 12 16.77 4.90 2.43
C ILE A 12 16.29 4.35 1.10
N SER A 13 15.75 3.13 1.10
CA SER A 13 15.27 2.45 -0.11
C SER A 13 13.88 2.95 -0.45
N ALA A 14 13.68 3.39 -1.68
CA ALA A 14 12.37 3.75 -2.20
C ALA A 14 11.54 2.51 -2.60
N HIS A 15 12.21 1.37 -2.82
CA HIS A 15 11.56 0.09 -2.96
C HIS A 15 11.08 -0.29 -1.57
N GLN A 16 9.75 -0.42 -1.38
CA GLN A 16 9.18 -0.75 -0.09
C GLN A 16 8.93 -2.26 0.03
N PRO A 17 9.87 -3.06 0.58
CA PRO A 17 9.69 -4.48 0.73
C PRO A 17 8.84 -4.77 1.97
N PHE A 18 7.71 -5.46 1.75
CA PHE A 18 6.82 -5.88 2.83
C PHE A 18 6.59 -7.37 2.75
N THR A 19 6.48 -7.99 3.91
CA THR A 19 6.22 -9.41 4.01
C THR A 19 4.85 -9.61 4.65
N LEU A 20 4.04 -10.43 4.01
CA LEU A 20 2.69 -10.73 4.47
C LEU A 20 2.71 -11.54 5.76
N CYS A 21 2.08 -11.02 6.81
CA CYS A 21 1.93 -11.68 8.11
C CYS A 21 0.48 -12.05 8.32
N ILE A 22 0.18 -13.34 8.45
CA ILE A 22 -1.15 -13.76 8.87
C ILE A 22 -0.97 -14.45 10.20
N GLU A 23 -1.14 -13.68 11.27
CA GLU A 23 -1.26 -14.26 12.59
C GLU A 23 -2.69 -14.81 12.74
N ASN A 24 -2.81 -15.98 13.37
CA ASN A 24 -4.09 -16.66 13.58
C ASN A 24 -5.13 -15.66 14.14
N ASN A 25 -6.34 -15.66 13.57
CA ASN A 25 -7.46 -14.76 13.89
C ASN A 25 -7.36 -13.30 13.44
N SER A 26 -6.52 -12.95 12.46
CA SER A 26 -6.70 -11.63 11.87
C SER A 26 -7.90 -11.56 10.92
N SER A 27 -8.86 -10.74 11.32
CA SER A 27 -9.95 -10.24 10.50
C SER A 27 -9.48 -9.24 9.43
N ALA A 28 -8.17 -8.89 9.34
CA ALA A 28 -7.65 -7.92 8.39
C ALA A 28 -7.56 -8.52 6.99
N LYS A 29 -8.74 -8.58 6.38
CA LYS A 29 -8.99 -8.86 4.98
C LYS A 29 -8.40 -7.71 4.17
N THR A 30 -7.38 -8.05 3.39
CA THR A 30 -6.81 -7.23 2.30
C THR A 30 -5.75 -6.21 2.75
N ILE A 31 -4.54 -6.36 2.21
CA ILE A 31 -3.53 -5.29 2.22
C ILE A 31 -4.12 -4.11 1.47
N ASN A 32 -4.02 -2.90 2.02
CA ASN A 32 -4.39 -1.68 1.32
C ASN A 32 -3.15 -0.89 0.91
N ILE A 33 -2.99 -0.65 -0.38
CA ILE A 33 -1.99 0.25 -0.96
C ILE A 33 -2.66 1.59 -1.22
N ILE A 34 -2.11 2.62 -0.59
CA ILE A 34 -2.63 3.99 -0.60
C ILE A 34 -2.41 4.66 -1.96
N ASP A 35 -1.30 4.33 -2.65
CA ASP A 35 -0.96 4.83 -3.98
C ASP A 35 -0.33 3.70 -4.82
N GLY A 36 -1.06 3.20 -5.82
CA GLY A 36 -0.62 2.13 -6.70
C GLY A 36 0.49 2.51 -7.68
N SER A 37 0.85 3.79 -7.79
CA SER A 37 2.00 4.22 -8.59
C SER A 37 3.33 4.05 -7.83
N VAL A 38 3.29 3.97 -6.50
CA VAL A 38 4.47 3.78 -5.66
C VAL A 38 4.95 2.33 -5.68
N SER A 39 6.26 2.17 -5.81
CA SER A 39 6.98 0.91 -5.96
C SER A 39 6.94 0.08 -4.68
N HIS A 40 6.40 -1.15 -4.76
CA HIS A 40 6.36 -2.10 -3.67
C HIS A 40 6.78 -3.49 -4.13
N ALA A 41 7.47 -4.23 -3.25
CA ALA A 41 7.64 -5.66 -3.36
C ALA A 41 7.00 -6.34 -2.15
N ILE A 42 5.97 -7.15 -2.40
CA ILE A 42 5.25 -7.87 -1.37
C ILE A 42 5.63 -9.34 -1.45
N TYR A 43 6.18 -9.88 -0.38
CA TYR A 43 6.69 -11.24 -0.27
C TYR A 43 5.69 -12.12 0.49
N TRP A 44 5.41 -13.32 -0.01
CA TRP A 44 4.60 -14.33 0.68
C TRP A 44 4.92 -15.74 0.16
N SER A 45 4.30 -16.75 0.78
CA SER A 45 4.26 -18.11 0.27
C SER A 45 2.84 -18.67 0.29
N PHE A 46 2.54 -19.50 -0.71
CA PHE A 46 1.36 -20.34 -0.71
C PHE A 46 1.70 -21.71 -0.10
N THR A 47 0.89 -22.16 0.84
CA THR A 47 0.97 -23.49 1.44
C THR A 47 -0.02 -24.48 0.80
N ASN A 48 -0.95 -24.01 -0.02
CA ASN A 48 -1.89 -24.83 -0.78
C ASN A 48 -2.25 -24.20 -2.13
N THR A 49 -2.60 -25.04 -3.12
CA THR A 49 -2.94 -24.62 -4.49
C THR A 49 -4.32 -23.96 -4.64
N ASN A 50 -5.14 -23.93 -3.59
CA ASN A 50 -6.45 -23.27 -3.60
C ASN A 50 -6.46 -21.92 -2.85
N GLN A 51 -5.28 -21.46 -2.39
CA GLN A 51 -5.14 -20.19 -1.72
C GLN A 51 -5.16 -19.03 -2.71
N SER A 52 -5.59 -17.88 -2.21
CA SER A 52 -5.54 -16.62 -2.93
C SER A 52 -5.42 -15.51 -1.90
N PHE A 53 -4.67 -14.47 -2.25
CA PHE A 53 -4.66 -13.23 -1.48
C PHE A 53 -5.11 -12.08 -2.37
N ALA A 54 -5.62 -11.03 -1.72
CA ALA A 54 -6.09 -9.83 -2.39
C ALA A 54 -5.32 -8.63 -1.84
N ILE A 55 -5.05 -7.68 -2.73
CA ILE A 55 -4.52 -6.36 -2.41
C ILE A 55 -5.49 -5.35 -2.98
N ASP A 56 -5.97 -4.46 -2.12
CA ASP A 56 -6.72 -3.29 -2.51
C ASP A 56 -5.76 -2.15 -2.80
N ILE A 57 -5.90 -1.51 -3.94
CA ILE A 57 -4.96 -0.51 -4.43
C ILE A 57 -5.76 0.72 -4.84
N ASN A 58 -5.44 1.89 -4.30
CA ASN A 58 -5.95 3.13 -4.87
C ASN A 58 -5.09 3.51 -6.07
N THR A 59 -5.76 3.85 -7.16
CA THR A 59 -5.16 4.36 -8.40
C THR A 59 -5.64 5.78 -8.62
N TYR A 60 -4.80 6.63 -9.20
CA TYR A 60 -5.09 8.05 -9.39
C TYR A 60 -5.25 8.39 -10.87
N VAL A 61 -5.99 9.47 -11.15
CA VAL A 61 -6.16 9.99 -12.51
C VAL A 61 -4.80 10.26 -13.18
N ASN A 62 -4.71 9.94 -14.47
CA ASN A 62 -3.49 10.05 -15.30
C ASN A 62 -2.31 9.15 -14.89
N GLU A 63 -2.47 8.29 -13.89
CA GLU A 63 -1.50 7.26 -13.50
C GLU A 63 -1.80 5.92 -14.19
N ILE A 64 -0.81 5.04 -14.18
CA ILE A 64 -0.93 3.66 -14.66
C ILE A 64 -0.87 2.68 -13.49
N LEU A 65 -1.45 1.50 -13.66
CA LEU A 65 -1.21 0.35 -12.83
C LEU A 65 -0.10 -0.49 -13.47
N GLN A 66 0.98 -0.72 -12.73
CA GLN A 66 2.00 -1.69 -13.10
C GLN A 66 2.03 -2.79 -12.03
N VAL A 67 1.77 -4.03 -12.43
CA VAL A 67 1.83 -5.20 -11.54
C VAL A 67 2.63 -6.33 -12.15
N GLY A 68 3.15 -7.20 -11.32
CA GLY A 68 3.89 -8.38 -11.76
C GLY A 68 4.04 -9.42 -10.67
N LEU A 69 4.48 -10.60 -11.09
CA LEU A 69 4.85 -11.69 -10.20
C LEU A 69 6.28 -12.12 -10.50
N LEU A 70 6.99 -12.44 -9.43
CA LEU A 70 8.32 -13.01 -9.47
C LEU A 70 8.41 -14.25 -8.57
N ILE A 71 9.31 -15.15 -8.94
CA ILE A 71 9.75 -16.30 -8.15
C ILE A 71 11.25 -16.21 -7.97
N GLU A 72 11.79 -16.74 -6.87
CA GLU A 72 13.23 -16.81 -6.69
C GLU A 72 13.84 -17.70 -7.80
N ASN A 73 14.99 -17.32 -8.34
CA ASN A 73 15.71 -18.12 -9.33
C ASN A 73 16.55 -19.20 -8.62
N LEU A 74 15.88 -20.01 -7.80
CA LEU A 74 16.45 -21.06 -6.98
C LEU A 74 15.43 -22.19 -6.81
N ASP A 75 15.91 -23.42 -6.64
CA ASP A 75 15.06 -24.58 -6.40
C ASP A 75 14.35 -24.46 -5.03
N PRO A 76 13.07 -24.88 -4.92
CA PRO A 76 12.24 -25.47 -5.97
C PRO A 76 11.47 -24.47 -6.84
N GLU A 77 11.46 -23.18 -6.50
CA GLU A 77 10.62 -22.16 -7.17
C GLU A 77 10.88 -22.04 -8.69
N ASN A 78 12.15 -22.02 -9.09
CA ASN A 78 12.57 -21.90 -10.50
C ASN A 78 12.15 -23.09 -11.38
N GLU A 79 11.87 -24.27 -10.79
CA GLU A 79 11.47 -25.49 -11.48
C GLU A 79 9.95 -25.56 -11.74
N ILE A 80 9.15 -24.69 -11.11
CA ILE A 80 7.70 -24.69 -11.28
C ILE A 80 7.35 -24.46 -12.76
N SER A 81 6.62 -25.43 -13.34
CA SER A 81 6.18 -25.37 -14.73
C SER A 81 5.16 -24.25 -14.95
N ARG A 82 5.07 -23.74 -16.18
CA ARG A 82 4.28 -22.53 -16.49
C ARG A 82 2.81 -22.67 -16.10
N GLU A 83 2.22 -23.83 -16.35
CA GLU A 83 0.83 -24.17 -16.03
C GLU A 83 0.56 -24.23 -14.53
N ASN A 84 1.59 -24.43 -13.71
CA ASN A 84 1.50 -24.49 -12.26
C ASN A 84 1.90 -23.18 -11.57
N LEU A 85 2.29 -22.15 -12.33
CA LEU A 85 2.58 -20.83 -11.78
C LEU A 85 1.27 -20.08 -11.42
N PRO A 86 1.31 -19.23 -10.38
CA PRO A 86 0.17 -18.41 -10.00
C PRO A 86 -0.22 -17.41 -11.08
N TYR A 87 -1.47 -16.97 -11.03
CA TYR A 87 -2.04 -15.99 -11.96
C TYR A 87 -2.70 -14.84 -11.19
N ILE A 88 -2.97 -13.74 -11.88
CA ILE A 88 -3.64 -12.56 -11.31
C ILE A 88 -5.04 -12.40 -11.91
N THR A 89 -6.01 -11.98 -11.10
CA THR A 89 -7.28 -11.40 -11.58
C THR A 89 -7.48 -10.00 -11.04
N ILE A 90 -8.07 -9.13 -11.87
CA ILE A 90 -8.46 -7.77 -11.49
C ILE A 90 -9.93 -7.59 -11.89
N PRO A 91 -10.89 -7.95 -11.01
CA PRO A 91 -12.30 -8.04 -11.37
C PRO A 91 -12.89 -6.71 -11.87
N SER A 92 -12.51 -5.57 -11.28
CA SER A 92 -13.01 -4.25 -11.69
C SER A 92 -12.59 -3.85 -13.11
N LEU A 93 -11.58 -4.52 -13.67
CA LEU A 93 -11.09 -4.29 -15.03
C LEU A 93 -11.43 -5.45 -15.97
N ASP A 94 -12.14 -6.48 -15.50
CA ASP A 94 -12.40 -7.75 -16.21
C ASP A 94 -11.12 -8.39 -16.77
N LEU A 95 -10.04 -8.38 -15.97
CA LEU A 95 -8.74 -8.90 -16.37
C LEU A 95 -8.39 -10.20 -15.67
N ARG A 96 -7.88 -11.14 -16.46
CA ARG A 96 -7.16 -12.34 -16.02
C ARG A 96 -5.78 -12.34 -16.68
N LEU A 97 -4.73 -12.30 -15.86
CA LEU A 97 -3.34 -12.21 -16.31
C LEU A 97 -2.63 -13.54 -16.01
N GLU A 98 -2.12 -14.19 -17.06
CA GLU A 98 -1.42 -15.46 -16.97
C GLU A 98 0.12 -15.25 -16.89
N PRO A 99 0.87 -16.20 -16.30
CA PRO A 99 2.32 -16.13 -16.19
C PRO A 99 3.00 -16.52 -17.51
N GLU A 100 3.00 -15.60 -18.47
CA GLU A 100 3.44 -15.86 -19.86
C GLU A 100 4.94 -15.65 -20.10
N ILE A 101 5.65 -14.99 -19.17
CA ILE A 101 7.06 -14.64 -19.33
C ILE A 101 7.96 -15.47 -18.39
N ARG A 102 9.25 -15.57 -18.72
CA ARG A 102 10.30 -16.01 -17.79
C ARG A 102 11.54 -15.18 -18.10
N THR A 103 11.78 -14.13 -17.33
CA THR A 103 12.90 -13.22 -17.54
C THR A 103 13.66 -13.05 -16.24
N SER A 104 14.97 -13.30 -16.26
CA SER A 104 15.83 -13.09 -15.11
C SER A 104 15.80 -11.63 -14.65
N PHE A 105 15.80 -11.44 -13.34
CA PHE A 105 15.81 -10.15 -12.68
C PHE A 105 16.66 -10.25 -11.43
N TYR A 106 17.80 -9.58 -11.43
CA TYR A 106 18.59 -9.43 -10.22
C TYR A 106 18.02 -8.28 -9.39
N GLU A 107 17.63 -8.56 -8.14
CA GLU A 107 17.15 -7.55 -7.19
C GLU A 107 18.32 -7.09 -6.30
N PRO A 108 18.82 -5.84 -6.47
CA PRO A 108 20.08 -5.44 -5.85
C PRO A 108 20.05 -5.30 -4.33
N TYR A 109 18.88 -5.10 -3.71
CA TYR A 109 18.77 -4.77 -2.28
C TYR A 109 18.81 -6.02 -1.39
N SER A 110 18.09 -7.05 -1.82
CA SER A 110 18.10 -8.40 -1.26
C SER A 110 19.24 -9.26 -1.81
N GLN A 111 19.92 -8.80 -2.88
CA GLN A 111 20.99 -9.53 -3.56
C GLN A 111 20.53 -10.92 -4.02
N LYS A 112 19.27 -11.01 -4.45
CA LYS A 112 18.65 -12.25 -4.92
C LYS A 112 18.37 -12.17 -6.41
N ASP A 113 18.58 -13.29 -7.07
CA ASP A 113 18.10 -13.51 -8.43
C ASP A 113 16.66 -13.98 -8.40
N TYR A 114 15.83 -13.36 -9.22
CA TYR A 114 14.44 -13.71 -9.44
C TYR A 114 14.19 -14.04 -10.91
N ILE A 115 13.13 -14.78 -11.17
CA ILE A 115 12.52 -14.92 -12.49
C ILE A 115 11.20 -14.14 -12.44
N ARG A 116 11.07 -13.13 -13.30
CA ARG A 116 9.78 -12.48 -13.54
C ARG A 116 8.92 -13.41 -14.39
N ILE A 117 7.75 -13.76 -13.87
CA ILE A 117 6.82 -14.70 -14.51
C ILE A 117 5.59 -14.02 -15.11
N LEU A 118 5.24 -12.84 -14.62
CA LEU A 118 4.09 -12.06 -15.07
C LEU A 118 4.42 -10.57 -15.02
N ARG A 119 3.98 -9.82 -16.03
CA ARG A 119 4.02 -8.35 -16.01
C ARG A 119 2.81 -7.79 -16.73
N TYR A 120 2.17 -6.80 -16.14
CA TYR A 120 1.09 -6.04 -16.74
C TYR A 120 1.30 -4.55 -16.53
N THR A 121 0.88 -3.74 -17.51
CA THR A 121 0.86 -2.29 -17.42
C THR A 121 -0.43 -1.81 -18.06
N SER A 122 -1.25 -1.08 -17.30
CA SER A 122 -2.51 -0.55 -17.80
C SER A 122 -2.30 0.69 -18.68
N SER A 123 -3.35 1.06 -19.40
CA SER A 123 -3.50 2.45 -19.84
C SER A 123 -3.68 3.38 -18.64
N LYS A 124 -3.52 4.69 -18.87
CA LYS A 124 -3.75 5.69 -17.84
C LYS A 124 -5.20 5.69 -17.37
N PHE A 125 -5.42 5.75 -16.07
CA PHE A 125 -6.75 5.86 -15.50
C PHE A 125 -7.36 7.23 -15.76
N GLN A 126 -8.65 7.24 -16.13
CA GLN A 126 -9.41 8.47 -16.36
C GLN A 126 -9.98 9.06 -15.07
N GLU A 127 -10.04 8.26 -14.01
CA GLU A 127 -10.56 8.65 -12.71
C GLU A 127 -9.77 7.96 -11.59
N THR A 128 -9.80 8.56 -10.41
CA THR A 128 -9.25 7.95 -9.20
C THR A 128 -10.22 6.86 -8.72
N GLN A 129 -9.71 5.64 -8.53
CA GLN A 129 -10.53 4.51 -8.11
C GLN A 129 -9.75 3.52 -7.26
N LYS A 130 -10.48 2.75 -6.47
CA LYS A 130 -9.95 1.60 -5.74
C LYS A 130 -10.15 0.34 -6.57
N ILE A 131 -9.08 -0.40 -6.81
CA ILE A 131 -9.11 -1.70 -7.49
C ILE A 131 -8.68 -2.80 -6.52
N THR A 132 -9.18 -4.01 -6.75
CA THR A 132 -8.73 -5.20 -6.03
C THR A 132 -7.95 -6.09 -7.00
N VAL A 133 -6.71 -6.38 -6.65
CA VAL A 133 -5.85 -7.32 -7.36
C VAL A 133 -5.80 -8.61 -6.55
N GLU A 134 -6.23 -9.70 -7.15
CA GLU A 134 -6.21 -11.02 -6.53
C GLU A 134 -5.13 -11.87 -7.19
N VAL A 135 -4.32 -12.54 -6.38
CA VAL A 135 -3.33 -13.50 -6.85
C VAL A 135 -3.75 -14.89 -6.40
N HIS A 136 -3.85 -15.81 -7.35
CA HIS A 136 -4.36 -17.16 -7.13
C HIS A 136 -3.24 -18.18 -7.25
N ALA A 137 -3.13 -19.06 -6.26
CA ALA A 137 -2.17 -20.14 -6.28
C ALA A 137 -2.53 -21.19 -7.35
N ARG A 138 -1.50 -21.80 -7.94
CA ARG A 138 -1.58 -23.09 -8.66
C ARG A 138 -0.55 -24.10 -8.14
N SER A 139 0.43 -23.62 -7.37
CA SER A 139 1.48 -24.38 -6.70
C SER A 139 1.72 -23.80 -5.30
N THR A 140 2.39 -24.57 -4.45
CA THR A 140 3.00 -24.08 -3.22
C THR A 140 4.35 -23.46 -3.53
N GLY A 141 4.79 -22.50 -2.72
CA GLY A 141 6.11 -21.87 -2.89
C GLY A 141 6.14 -20.42 -2.48
N ALA A 142 7.32 -19.81 -2.50
CA ALA A 142 7.52 -18.39 -2.25
C ALA A 142 7.40 -17.55 -3.54
N PHE A 143 6.73 -16.42 -3.43
CA PHE A 143 6.45 -15.52 -4.54
C PHE A 143 6.61 -14.06 -4.12
N VAL A 144 6.83 -13.20 -5.10
CA VAL A 144 6.90 -11.75 -4.93
C VAL A 144 5.92 -11.07 -5.88
N PHE A 145 5.13 -10.13 -5.35
CA PHE A 145 4.21 -9.29 -6.10
C PHE A 145 4.87 -7.93 -6.18
N SER A 146 5.19 -7.53 -7.40
CA SER A 146 5.70 -6.20 -7.69
C SER A 146 4.54 -5.29 -8.07
N LEU A 147 4.49 -4.10 -7.50
CA LEU A 147 3.51 -3.06 -7.81
C LEU A 147 4.22 -1.73 -8.01
N GLY A 148 3.69 -0.91 -8.90
CA GLY A 148 4.10 0.48 -9.06
C GLY A 148 5.44 0.63 -9.78
N TYR A 149 5.87 1.87 -9.90
CA TYR A 149 7.05 2.25 -10.68
C TYR A 149 7.74 3.53 -10.17
N LYS A 150 7.09 4.28 -9.28
CA LYS A 150 7.65 5.47 -8.62
C LYS A 150 8.33 5.06 -7.34
N GLU A 151 9.54 5.58 -7.18
CA GLU A 151 10.38 5.33 -6.03
C GLU A 151 10.18 6.49 -5.02
N GLU A 152 9.51 6.22 -3.89
CA GLU A 152 9.20 7.21 -2.85
C GLU A 152 9.89 6.89 -1.51
N PHE A 153 10.49 7.91 -0.88
CA PHE A 153 11.31 7.73 0.33
C PHE A 153 10.63 8.33 1.57
N GLY A 154 10.80 7.68 2.73
CA GLY A 154 10.41 8.23 4.04
C GLY A 154 8.91 8.24 4.36
N SER A 155 8.07 7.73 3.45
CA SER A 155 6.62 7.63 3.63
C SER A 155 6.15 6.19 3.43
N VAL A 156 5.15 5.73 4.18
CA VAL A 156 4.60 4.36 4.08
C VAL A 156 3.26 4.40 3.33
N TYR A 157 3.18 3.69 2.21
CA TYR A 157 2.00 3.67 1.33
C TYR A 157 1.19 2.38 1.42
N ILE A 158 1.37 1.60 2.49
CA ILE A 158 0.73 0.30 2.68
C ILE A 158 0.15 0.19 4.09
N LYS A 159 -0.99 -0.50 4.23
CA LYS A 159 -1.67 -0.80 5.49
C LYS A 159 -2.17 -2.24 5.48
N GLY A 160 -2.28 -2.85 6.66
CA GLY A 160 -2.78 -4.22 6.85
C GLY A 160 -1.78 -5.10 7.59
N ASP A 161 -2.05 -6.41 7.62
CA ASP A 161 -1.19 -7.36 8.34
C ASP A 161 0.06 -7.71 7.54
N MET A 162 1.05 -6.83 7.69
CA MET A 162 2.32 -6.93 7.00
C MET A 162 3.41 -6.43 7.92
N ARG A 163 4.62 -6.96 7.72
CA ARG A 163 5.83 -6.45 8.36
C ARG A 163 6.76 -5.93 7.28
N GLN A 164 7.33 -4.76 7.52
CA GLN A 164 8.43 -4.29 6.67
C GLN A 164 9.55 -5.32 6.71
N ARG A 165 10.05 -5.70 5.54
CA ARG A 165 11.14 -6.67 5.46
C ARG A 165 12.40 -6.02 6.01
N SER A 166 12.99 -6.62 7.04
CA SER A 166 14.27 -6.17 7.58
C SER A 166 15.38 -6.39 6.55
N ILE A 167 16.32 -5.46 6.47
CA ILE A 167 17.54 -5.54 5.63
C ILE A 167 18.33 -6.83 5.95
N ASN A 168 18.21 -7.35 7.18
CA ASN A 168 18.91 -8.55 7.64
C ASN A 168 18.12 -9.87 7.44
N GLY A 169 17.09 -9.89 6.59
CA GLY A 169 16.52 -11.12 6.02
C GLY A 169 15.56 -11.93 6.90
N ASN A 170 15.48 -11.70 8.21
CA ASN A 170 14.63 -12.48 9.12
C ASN A 170 13.23 -11.87 9.30
N SER A 171 12.35 -12.05 8.32
CA SER A 171 10.90 -11.87 8.50
C SER A 171 10.22 -13.25 8.56
N SER A 172 9.78 -13.66 9.75
CA SER A 172 9.18 -14.99 10.02
C SER A 172 7.76 -15.18 9.47
N CYS A 173 7.20 -14.16 8.83
CA CYS A 173 5.85 -14.17 8.28
C CYS A 173 5.92 -14.48 6.79
N LEU A 174 5.33 -15.55 6.25
CA LEU A 174 5.35 -15.80 4.80
C LEU A 174 4.11 -16.55 4.31
N ILE A 175 2.91 -16.29 4.81
CA ILE A 175 1.75 -17.13 4.46
C ILE A 175 0.64 -16.27 3.86
N ALA A 176 0.14 -16.64 2.68
CA ALA A 176 -1.04 -16.03 2.08
C ALA A 176 -2.34 -16.54 2.73
N PRO A 177 -3.41 -15.71 2.81
CA PRO A 177 -4.68 -16.13 3.37
C PRO A 177 -5.36 -17.10 2.40
N ASN A 178 -6.37 -17.83 2.89
CA ASN A 178 -7.29 -18.52 1.98
C ASN A 178 -8.58 -17.70 1.86
N ILE A 179 -8.69 -16.85 0.84
CA ILE A 179 -9.88 -15.99 0.64
C ILE A 179 -11.10 -16.81 0.18
N ARG A 180 -10.93 -17.86 -0.62
CA ARG A 180 -12.07 -18.66 -1.15
C ARG A 180 -12.92 -19.34 -0.08
N LYS A 181 -12.36 -19.65 1.09
CA LYS A 181 -13.10 -20.25 2.21
C LYS A 181 -13.93 -19.22 3.00
N ILE A 182 -13.64 -17.93 2.84
CA ILE A 182 -14.23 -16.84 3.63
C ILE A 182 -15.51 -16.31 2.95
N THR A 183 -15.63 -16.42 1.63
CA THR A 183 -16.84 -16.01 0.90
C THR A 183 -18.08 -16.82 1.31
N THR A 184 -17.92 -18.05 1.81
CA THR A 184 -19.04 -18.87 2.31
C THR A 184 -19.51 -18.50 3.73
N THR A 185 -18.86 -17.55 4.40
CA THR A 185 -19.24 -17.08 5.76
C THR A 185 -19.53 -15.59 5.84
N MET A 186 -19.61 -14.87 4.71
CA MET A 186 -20.08 -13.47 4.66
C MET A 186 -21.34 -13.32 3.82
N GLN A 187 -22.35 -14.14 4.13
CA GLN A 187 -23.68 -13.99 3.58
C GLN A 187 -24.73 -14.32 4.64
N ASP A 188 -24.70 -13.60 5.77
CA ASP A 188 -25.92 -13.19 6.46
C ASP A 188 -25.62 -12.05 7.46
N LYS A 189 -26.59 -11.13 7.57
CA LYS A 189 -26.76 -10.06 8.57
C LYS A 189 -25.94 -8.78 8.39
N ASP A 190 -26.38 -7.95 7.45
CA ASP A 190 -26.91 -6.61 7.77
C ASP A 190 -27.25 -5.85 6.47
N ALA A 191 -28.33 -6.30 5.82
CA ALA A 191 -29.03 -5.50 4.83
C ALA A 191 -30.52 -5.83 4.88
N LEU A 192 -31.25 -5.19 5.80
CA LEU A 192 -32.63 -4.75 5.53
C LEU A 192 -33.13 -3.82 6.66
N ASN A 193 -33.19 -2.51 6.35
CA ASN A 193 -34.38 -1.67 6.49
C ASN A 193 -33.99 -0.20 6.67
N ILE A 194 -33.89 0.51 5.55
CA ILE A 194 -34.03 1.96 5.54
C ILE A 194 -35.50 2.24 5.22
N LEU A 195 -36.23 2.72 6.23
CA LEU A 195 -37.43 3.55 6.08
C LEU A 195 -37.17 4.85 6.85
N PRO A 196 -37.75 5.98 6.42
CA PRO A 196 -37.13 7.30 6.54
C PRO A 196 -37.19 7.87 7.96
N ILE A 197 -36.11 8.53 8.38
CA ILE A 197 -35.99 9.19 9.68
C ILE A 197 -36.87 10.45 9.67
N THR A 198 -37.96 10.42 10.45
CA THR A 198 -38.79 11.57 10.78
C THR A 198 -38.08 12.47 11.82
N GLU A 199 -38.41 13.76 11.78
CA GLU A 199 -37.73 14.93 12.37
C GLU A 199 -37.67 15.02 13.93
N SER A 200 -37.69 13.91 14.67
CA SER A 200 -37.85 13.90 16.13
C SER A 200 -36.70 13.29 16.94
N GLN A 201 -35.45 13.30 16.44
CA GLN A 201 -34.29 12.83 17.22
C GLN A 201 -33.09 13.79 17.22
N LYS A 202 -33.34 15.08 16.94
CA LYS A 202 -32.36 16.17 17.08
C LYS A 202 -32.53 16.88 18.44
N LYS A 203 -32.20 16.22 19.57
CA LYS A 203 -31.78 16.83 20.86
C LYS A 203 -31.87 15.84 22.04
N SER A 204 -30.73 15.33 22.50
CA SER A 204 -30.33 15.17 23.93
C SER A 204 -29.04 14.32 23.98
N VAL A 205 -27.87 14.95 24.24
CA VAL A 205 -27.15 14.96 25.54
C VAL A 205 -26.64 13.56 25.94
N THR A 206 -25.37 13.23 25.70
CA THR A 206 -24.19 13.35 26.60
C THR A 206 -24.19 12.38 27.79
N GLN A 207 -23.14 11.53 27.87
CA GLN A 207 -22.35 11.12 29.04
C GLN A 207 -21.95 9.63 28.97
N ILE A 208 -20.65 9.35 28.81
CA ILE A 208 -19.97 8.26 29.54
C ILE A 208 -18.62 8.82 30.04
N GLU A 209 -18.35 8.46 31.29
CA GLU A 209 -17.49 9.03 32.32
C GLU A 209 -16.10 8.37 32.33
N TYR A 210 -15.05 9.14 32.61
CA TYR A 210 -13.65 8.68 32.67
C TYR A 210 -13.25 8.48 34.14
N ASN A 211 -12.83 7.28 34.52
CA ASN A 211 -12.36 6.98 35.88
C ASN A 211 -10.85 7.22 35.99
N GLN A 212 -10.45 8.01 37.00
CA GLN A 212 -9.08 8.42 37.31
C GLN A 212 -8.50 7.46 38.34
N ASN A 213 -7.34 6.85 38.07
CA ASN A 213 -6.30 6.45 39.05
C ASN A 213 -5.14 5.74 38.33
N ASP A 214 -4.15 6.50 37.87
CA ASP A 214 -2.75 6.04 37.83
C ASP A 214 -1.78 7.23 37.72
N PRO A 215 -0.65 7.26 38.46
CA PRO A 215 0.17 8.45 38.64
C PRO A 215 1.22 8.65 37.54
N ILE A 216 1.13 9.81 36.89
CA ILE A 216 2.18 10.74 36.44
C ILE A 216 3.63 10.18 36.31
N ALA A 217 4.08 10.04 35.07
CA ALA A 217 5.44 10.42 34.67
C ALA A 217 5.35 11.28 33.39
N GLN A 218 5.38 12.59 33.58
CA GLN A 218 5.41 13.58 32.50
C GLN A 218 6.75 13.54 31.76
N LYS A 219 6.69 13.44 30.43
CA LYS A 219 7.66 14.11 29.56
C LYS A 219 6.86 14.94 28.56
N GLU A 220 6.82 16.25 28.83
CA GLU A 220 6.16 17.26 28.00
C GLU A 220 6.66 17.21 26.54
N ILE A 221 5.73 17.15 25.59
CA ILE A 221 6.00 17.61 24.22
C ILE A 221 5.32 18.98 24.09
N ASN A 222 6.17 20.00 24.11
CA ASN A 222 5.88 21.40 23.85
C ASN A 222 5.36 21.58 22.42
N VAL A 223 4.05 21.72 22.25
CA VAL A 223 3.45 22.22 21.00
C VAL A 223 3.44 23.74 21.06
N LYS A 224 4.53 24.37 20.63
CA LYS A 224 4.53 25.77 20.21
C LYS A 224 4.97 25.89 18.76
N ASN A 225 4.07 26.48 17.98
CA ASN A 225 4.30 27.29 16.77
C ASN A 225 4.26 26.55 15.42
N SER A 226 3.06 26.43 14.86
CA SER A 226 2.85 26.39 13.40
C SER A 226 1.65 27.25 12.96
N MET A 227 1.48 28.43 13.57
CA MET A 227 0.43 29.41 13.23
C MET A 227 0.99 30.85 13.11
N ILE A 228 2.27 31.00 12.74
CA ILE A 228 2.91 32.33 12.60
C ILE A 228 3.41 32.62 11.17
N TYR A 229 3.50 31.62 10.28
CA TYR A 229 4.01 31.82 8.92
C TYR A 229 2.96 32.04 7.83
N LEU A 230 1.66 31.93 8.14
CA LEU A 230 0.60 32.09 7.11
C LEU A 230 0.11 33.53 6.94
N ILE A 231 0.35 34.41 7.93
CA ILE A 231 -0.12 35.80 7.92
C ILE A 231 0.73 36.74 7.02
N PRO A 232 2.07 36.65 6.94
CA PRO A 232 2.84 37.61 6.14
C PRO A 232 2.74 37.36 4.62
N ILE A 233 2.49 36.12 4.20
CA ILE A 233 2.47 35.75 2.76
C ILE A 233 1.22 36.31 2.06
N ILE A 234 0.08 36.33 2.75
CA ILE A 234 -1.19 36.82 2.20
C ILE A 234 -1.17 38.36 2.05
N SER A 235 -0.54 39.08 2.97
CA SER A 235 -0.41 40.56 2.89
C SER A 235 0.47 41.02 1.72
N ILE A 236 1.54 40.31 1.40
CA ILE A 236 2.44 40.69 0.28
C ILE A 236 1.74 40.51 -1.07
N MET A 237 0.91 39.46 -1.21
CA MET A 237 0.13 39.24 -2.45
C MET A 237 -0.92 40.33 -2.69
N LEU A 238 -1.62 40.77 -1.64
CA LEU A 238 -2.64 41.83 -1.72
C LEU A 238 -2.05 43.21 -2.08
N ILE A 239 -0.86 43.54 -1.56
CA ILE A 239 -0.17 44.79 -1.88
C ILE A 239 0.30 44.81 -3.33
N GLY A 240 0.83 43.69 -3.85
CA GLY A 240 1.26 43.58 -5.25
C GLY A 240 0.11 43.77 -6.25
N ILE A 241 -1.07 43.24 -5.95
CA ILE A 241 -2.28 43.39 -6.78
C ILE A 241 -2.76 44.85 -6.79
N CYS A 242 -2.74 45.55 -5.65
CA CYS A 242 -3.11 46.97 -5.58
C CYS A 242 -2.19 47.87 -6.42
N ILE A 243 -0.88 47.61 -6.42
CA ILE A 243 0.09 48.41 -7.19
C ILE A 243 -0.13 48.23 -8.70
N LEU A 244 -0.42 47.01 -9.17
CA LEU A 244 -0.71 46.75 -10.59
C LEU A 244 -2.01 47.42 -11.06
N ILE A 245 -3.04 47.44 -10.22
CA ILE A 245 -4.30 48.13 -10.53
C ILE A 245 -4.07 49.65 -10.63
N LEU A 246 -3.30 50.24 -9.70
CA LEU A 246 -2.99 51.66 -9.72
C LEU A 246 -2.11 52.08 -10.90
N GLN A 247 -1.18 51.23 -11.35
CA GLN A 247 -0.37 51.47 -12.55
C GLN A 247 -1.20 51.42 -13.84
N LYS A 248 -2.27 50.62 -13.88
CA LYS A 248 -3.16 50.51 -15.03
C LYS A 248 -4.16 51.68 -15.15
N ILE A 249 -4.45 52.37 -14.05
CA ILE A 249 -5.33 53.56 -14.02
C ILE A 249 -4.57 54.84 -14.42
N LYS A 250 -3.24 54.86 -14.29
CA LYS A 250 -2.39 56.03 -14.63
C LYS A 250 -1.90 56.07 -16.09
N ARG A 251 -2.35 55.16 -16.94
CA ARG A 251 -1.95 55.05 -18.35
C ARG A 251 -3.17 55.19 -19.25
#